data_AF-A0A2G5PG00-F1
#
_entry.id   AF-A0A2G5PG00-F1
#
_cell.length_a   1.000
_cell.length_b   1.000
_cell.length_c   1.000
_cell.angle_alpha   90.00
_cell.angle_beta   90.00
_cell.angle_gamma   90.00
#
_symmetry.space_group_name_H-M   'P 1'
#
loop_
_entity.id
_entity.type
_entity.pdbx_description
1 polymer ?
#
loop_
_entity_poly.entity_id
_entity_poly.type
_entity_poly.pdbx_seq_one_letter_code
_entity_poly.pdbx_strand_id
1 'polypeptide(L)'
;MIRTGLALGLLASTLLTAAPAVQSTSARTSSTPVLIAVEPDPFTPVGVGHPIVLKFDRPVLDRAAAERAGDVTPISPGMTGSYVWLEPDVVQWVPDRYWPAHSTVLLSVGGTKTQLTTGPEVIGVADISDHTFIVTVDGQTVGLPSPHHLPRAGEEGVLLATMGRPEYGTPPGKYTVLAKERNVRMDSSSVGIPVDHPDGYLLDVDYAVRFTRRGLFVHSAPWAASAIGFENVSHGCVSLLPAAAEWYYNTVSVGDPVIVQE
;
A
#
# COMPACT_ATOMS: atom_id res chain seq x y z
N MET A 1 55.32 51.23 -80.21
CA MET A 1 55.47 52.23 -79.13
C MET A 1 54.43 51.94 -78.05
N ILE A 2 54.92 51.61 -76.85
CA ILE A 2 54.35 51.69 -75.48
C ILE A 2 52.81 51.83 -75.35
N ARG A 3 52.19 50.94 -74.56
CA ARG A 3 51.45 51.33 -73.33
C ARG A 3 51.07 50.13 -72.45
N THR A 4 51.62 50.17 -71.24
CA THR A 4 51.34 49.39 -70.04
C THR A 4 50.00 49.80 -69.42
N GLY A 5 49.25 48.84 -68.85
CA GLY A 5 48.05 49.07 -68.05
C GLY A 5 48.12 48.25 -66.76
N LEU A 6 48.09 48.95 -65.63
CA LEU A 6 48.21 48.44 -64.26
C LEU A 6 46.80 48.07 -63.72
N ALA A 7 46.64 46.90 -63.13
CA ALA A 7 45.39 46.48 -62.48
C ALA A 7 45.50 46.66 -60.95
N LEU A 8 44.55 47.38 -60.36
CA LEU A 8 44.40 47.59 -58.91
C LEU A 8 43.08 46.91 -58.48
N GLY A 9 43.16 45.87 -57.66
CA GLY A 9 41.99 45.22 -57.05
C GLY A 9 41.82 45.69 -55.60
N LEU A 10 40.69 46.34 -55.29
CA LEU A 10 40.30 46.68 -53.92
C LEU A 10 39.61 45.48 -53.23
N LEU A 11 40.09 45.15 -52.03
CA LEU A 11 39.41 44.25 -51.08
C LEU A 11 38.45 45.07 -50.21
N ALA A 12 37.16 44.72 -50.24
CA ALA A 12 36.13 45.29 -49.36
C ALA A 12 35.96 44.39 -48.13
N SER A 13 36.22 44.93 -46.95
CA SER A 13 36.02 44.29 -45.65
C SER A 13 34.68 44.71 -45.06
N THR A 14 33.71 43.78 -45.04
CA THR A 14 32.43 43.95 -44.35
C THR A 14 32.55 43.62 -42.87
N LEU A 15 32.29 44.60 -42.00
CA LEU A 15 32.16 44.43 -40.55
C LEU A 15 30.74 43.90 -40.23
N LEU A 16 30.64 42.66 -39.71
CA LEU A 16 29.43 42.16 -39.06
C LEU A 16 29.43 42.58 -37.59
N THR A 17 28.43 43.36 -37.17
CA THR A 17 28.14 43.62 -35.76
C THR A 17 27.26 42.49 -35.21
N ALA A 18 27.77 41.74 -34.22
CA ALA A 18 27.00 40.72 -33.52
C ALA A 18 26.12 41.38 -32.43
N ALA A 19 24.81 41.14 -32.48
CA ALA A 19 23.90 41.53 -31.40
C ALA A 19 24.09 40.62 -30.16
N PRO A 20 23.92 41.13 -28.93
CA PRO A 20 24.09 40.30 -27.74
C PRO A 20 22.91 39.32 -27.62
N ALA A 21 23.22 38.04 -27.45
CA ALA A 21 22.21 37.04 -27.14
C ALA A 21 21.71 37.26 -25.70
N VAL A 22 20.44 37.66 -25.55
CA VAL A 22 19.76 37.69 -24.26
C VAL A 22 19.44 36.25 -23.89
N GLN A 23 20.26 35.66 -23.00
CA GLN A 23 19.92 34.39 -22.36
C GLN A 23 18.77 34.64 -21.39
N SER A 24 17.58 34.17 -21.75
CA SER A 24 16.45 34.10 -20.82
C SER A 24 16.75 33.02 -19.78
N THR A 25 17.26 33.43 -18.62
CA THR A 25 17.30 32.61 -17.42
C THR A 25 15.88 32.50 -16.85
N SER A 26 15.10 31.54 -17.34
CA SER A 26 13.97 31.05 -16.55
C SER A 26 14.54 30.36 -15.32
N ALA A 27 14.60 31.09 -14.20
CA ALA A 27 14.74 30.49 -12.89
C ALA A 27 13.51 29.60 -12.66
N ARG A 28 13.63 28.30 -12.94
CA ARG A 28 12.70 27.32 -12.38
C ARG A 28 12.96 27.34 -10.89
N THR A 29 12.19 28.13 -10.15
CA THR A 29 11.97 27.87 -8.73
C THR A 29 11.17 26.58 -8.65
N SER A 30 11.83 25.43 -8.81
CA SER A 30 11.29 24.17 -8.32
C SER A 30 11.38 24.28 -6.80
N SER A 31 10.45 24.98 -6.19
CA SER A 31 10.25 24.87 -4.76
C SER A 31 10.05 23.39 -4.48
N THR A 32 10.94 22.79 -3.69
CA THR A 32 10.85 21.39 -3.29
C THR A 32 9.47 21.16 -2.65
N PRO A 33 8.76 20.07 -2.99
CA PRO A 33 7.56 19.67 -2.28
C PRO A 33 7.83 19.61 -0.78
N VAL A 34 6.87 20.08 0.01
CA VAL A 34 6.99 20.13 1.48
C VAL A 34 6.26 18.93 2.05
N LEU A 35 6.90 18.24 2.99
CA LEU A 35 6.26 17.15 3.75
C LEU A 35 5.20 17.76 4.68
N ILE A 36 3.93 17.39 4.48
CA ILE A 36 2.79 17.95 5.23
C ILE A 36 2.16 16.97 6.21
N ALA A 37 2.38 15.66 6.01
CA ALA A 37 1.94 14.64 6.95
C ALA A 37 2.88 13.43 6.92
N VAL A 38 3.00 12.81 8.09
CA VAL A 38 3.67 11.53 8.31
C VAL A 38 2.68 10.63 9.04
N GLU A 39 2.44 9.44 8.51
CA GLU A 39 1.64 8.41 9.16
C GLU A 39 2.52 7.21 9.51
N PRO A 40 2.23 6.48 10.59
CA PRO A 40 1.10 6.71 11.51
C PRO A 40 1.35 7.85 12.50
N ASP A 41 0.28 8.29 13.16
CA ASP A 41 0.37 9.19 14.31
C ASP A 41 1.14 8.50 15.45
N PRO A 42 2.08 9.21 16.12
CA PRO A 42 2.97 8.61 17.12
C PRO A 42 2.28 8.12 18.41
N PHE A 43 0.99 8.45 18.61
CA PHE A 43 0.24 8.10 19.81
C PHE A 43 -0.78 6.98 19.59
N THR A 44 -0.99 6.55 18.34
CA THR A 44 -1.89 5.46 18.01
C THR A 44 -1.07 4.19 17.73
N PRO A 45 -1.19 3.13 18.56
CA PRO A 45 -0.54 1.87 18.26
C PRO A 45 -1.00 1.30 16.92
N VAL A 46 -0.05 0.71 16.19
CA VAL A 46 -0.31 0.07 14.90
C VAL A 46 0.18 -1.38 14.89
N GLY A 47 -0.21 -2.11 13.85
CA GLY A 47 0.29 -3.46 13.60
C GLY A 47 1.75 -3.49 13.18
N VAL A 48 2.37 -4.65 13.32
CA VAL A 48 3.83 -4.81 13.17
C VAL A 48 4.35 -4.63 11.74
N GLY A 49 3.47 -4.67 10.73
CA GLY A 49 3.82 -4.43 9.32
C GLY A 49 3.59 -2.99 8.86
N HIS A 50 3.18 -2.06 9.72
CA HIS A 50 2.78 -0.72 9.30
C HIS A 50 3.92 0.03 8.58
N PRO A 51 3.71 0.56 7.36
CA PRO A 51 4.71 1.38 6.68
C PRO A 51 4.77 2.79 7.27
N ILE A 52 5.82 3.55 6.96
CA ILE A 52 5.84 5.00 7.26
C ILE A 52 5.38 5.74 6.01
N VAL A 53 4.22 6.38 6.05
CA VAL A 53 3.65 7.09 4.88
C VAL A 53 4.00 8.56 4.97
N LEU A 54 4.49 9.10 3.86
CA LEU A 54 4.89 10.49 3.71
C LEU A 54 3.98 11.14 2.66
N LYS A 55 3.29 12.21 3.05
CA LYS A 55 2.44 13.00 2.15
C LYS A 55 3.04 14.38 1.93
N PHE A 56 3.18 14.75 0.66
CA PHE A 56 3.66 16.06 0.24
C PHE A 56 2.50 17.00 -0.09
N ASP A 57 2.76 18.31 -0.08
CA ASP A 57 1.78 19.36 -0.39
C ASP A 57 1.31 19.37 -1.85
N ARG A 58 2.04 18.68 -2.74
CA ARG A 58 1.79 18.62 -4.19
C ARG A 58 2.55 17.46 -4.83
N PRO A 59 2.22 17.13 -6.09
CA PRO A 59 2.95 16.12 -6.86
C PRO A 59 4.46 16.35 -6.90
N VAL A 60 5.21 15.29 -6.64
CA VAL A 60 6.67 15.26 -6.62
C VAL A 60 7.20 14.92 -8.00
N LEU A 61 8.01 15.83 -8.56
CA LEU A 61 8.66 15.64 -9.86
C LEU A 61 10.00 14.90 -9.74
N ASP A 62 10.75 15.16 -8.66
CA ASP A 62 12.01 14.48 -8.35
C ASP A 62 11.84 13.60 -7.11
N ARG A 63 11.49 12.34 -7.36
CA ARG A 63 11.22 11.35 -6.31
C ARG A 63 12.44 11.07 -5.44
N ALA A 64 13.63 10.99 -6.04
CA ALA A 64 14.87 10.73 -5.32
C ALA A 64 15.29 11.91 -4.41
N ALA A 65 14.99 13.15 -4.81
CA ALA A 65 15.16 14.31 -3.94
C ALA A 65 14.15 14.30 -2.78
N ALA A 66 12.89 13.95 -3.04
CA ALA A 66 11.86 13.88 -2.00
C ALA A 66 12.12 12.77 -0.98
N GLU A 67 12.54 11.58 -1.42
CA GLU A 67 12.94 10.47 -0.54
C GLU A 67 14.10 10.87 0.37
N ARG A 68 15.11 11.60 -0.14
CA ARG A 68 16.20 12.13 0.68
C ARG A 68 15.73 13.21 1.66
N ALA A 69 14.80 14.07 1.26
CA ALA A 69 14.28 15.13 2.11
C ALA A 69 13.38 14.59 3.22
N GLY A 70 12.61 13.55 2.93
CA GLY A 70 11.74 12.84 3.87
C GLY A 70 12.37 11.58 4.45
N ASP A 71 13.70 11.48 4.50
CA ASP A 71 14.38 10.22 4.81
C ASP A 71 13.88 9.62 6.12
N VAL A 72 13.46 8.35 6.07
CA VAL A 72 12.98 7.56 7.19
C VAL A 72 14.14 6.74 7.72
N THR A 73 14.64 7.12 8.89
CA THR A 73 15.73 6.42 9.59
C THR A 73 15.21 5.79 10.89
N PRO A 74 15.09 4.46 10.96
CA PRO A 74 14.86 3.78 12.22
C PRO A 74 16.09 3.86 13.12
N ILE A 75 15.96 4.49 14.28
CA ILE A 75 17.04 4.76 15.23
C ILE A 75 17.25 3.53 16.14
N SER A 76 16.17 2.98 16.69
CA SER A 76 16.23 1.80 17.55
C SER A 76 14.88 1.07 17.60
N PRO A 77 14.85 -0.25 17.33
CA PRO A 77 15.94 -1.03 16.73
C PRO A 77 16.23 -0.58 15.29
N GLY A 78 17.46 -0.82 14.82
CA GLY A 78 17.82 -0.55 13.43
C GLY A 78 17.02 -1.42 12.46
N MET A 79 16.51 -0.82 11.39
CA MET A 79 15.69 -1.47 10.36
C MET A 79 16.00 -0.88 8.99
N THR A 80 15.95 -1.71 7.96
CA THR A 80 16.05 -1.31 6.55
C THR A 80 14.68 -1.39 5.89
N GLY A 81 14.53 -0.72 4.75
CA GLY A 81 13.27 -0.69 4.03
C GLY A 81 13.41 0.00 2.68
N SER A 82 12.30 0.07 1.96
CA SER A 82 12.25 0.59 0.60
C SER A 82 11.08 1.55 0.39
N TYR A 83 11.28 2.54 -0.48
CA TYR A 83 10.23 3.50 -0.84
C TYR A 83 9.34 2.95 -1.96
N VAL A 84 8.03 3.05 -1.78
CA VAL A 84 7.01 2.73 -2.77
C VAL A 84 6.12 3.94 -2.96
N TRP A 85 6.12 4.49 -4.17
CA TRP A 85 5.25 5.60 -4.53
C TRP A 85 3.85 5.10 -4.82
N LEU A 86 2.89 5.66 -4.11
CA LEU A 86 1.49 5.26 -4.14
C LEU A 86 0.70 6.18 -5.04
N GLU A 87 1.00 7.48 -4.94
CA GLU A 87 0.40 8.57 -5.71
C GLU A 87 1.52 9.56 -6.10
N PRO A 88 1.26 10.57 -6.96
CA PRO A 88 2.29 11.55 -7.31
C PRO A 88 2.85 12.33 -6.12
N ASP A 89 2.10 12.45 -5.02
CA ASP A 89 2.41 13.20 -3.81
C ASP A 89 2.44 12.34 -2.53
N VAL A 90 2.28 11.02 -2.65
CA VAL A 90 2.30 10.08 -1.51
C VAL A 90 3.28 8.95 -1.77
N VAL A 91 4.22 8.78 -0.84
CA VAL A 91 5.19 7.68 -0.83
C VAL A 91 5.12 6.99 0.53
N GLN A 92 5.28 5.67 0.54
CA GLN A 92 5.46 4.92 1.78
C GLN A 92 6.86 4.32 1.83
N TRP A 93 7.47 4.35 3.01
CA TRP A 93 8.65 3.55 3.34
C TRP A 93 8.17 2.25 3.98
N VAL A 94 8.48 1.13 3.33
CA VAL A 94 8.07 -0.21 3.76
C VAL A 94 9.25 -0.89 4.45
N PRO A 95 9.12 -1.31 5.72
CA PRO A 95 10.20 -2.01 6.39
C PRO A 95 10.44 -3.40 5.77
N ASP A 96 11.69 -3.84 5.69
CA ASP A 96 12.07 -5.15 5.12
C ASP A 96 11.64 -6.32 6.01
N ARG A 97 11.38 -6.05 7.29
CA ARG A 97 10.90 -7.00 8.29
C ARG A 97 9.86 -6.32 9.18
N TYR A 98 9.05 -7.10 9.88
CA TYR A 98 8.11 -6.53 10.83
C TYR A 98 8.83 -5.80 11.96
N TRP A 99 8.21 -4.73 12.42
CA TRP A 99 8.57 -4.06 13.65
C TRP A 99 8.42 -5.03 14.82
N PRO A 100 9.23 -4.91 15.89
CA PRO A 100 9.00 -5.70 17.08
C PRO A 100 7.60 -5.43 17.64
N ALA A 101 6.89 -6.47 18.07
CA ALA A 101 5.61 -6.33 18.77
C ALA A 101 5.79 -5.63 20.13
N HIS A 102 4.70 -5.07 20.67
CA HIS A 102 4.63 -4.46 22.01
C HIS A 102 5.75 -3.45 22.29
N SER A 103 6.13 -2.67 21.29
CA SER A 103 7.36 -1.88 21.33
C SER A 103 7.13 -0.43 20.95
N THR A 104 8.05 0.43 21.40
CA THR A 104 8.21 1.78 20.86
C THR A 104 9.48 1.82 20.02
N VAL A 105 9.32 2.07 18.72
CA VAL A 105 10.41 2.23 17.77
C VAL A 105 10.69 3.72 17.60
N LEU A 106 11.94 4.12 17.84
CA LEU A 106 12.37 5.49 17.63
C LEU A 106 12.77 5.69 16.17
N LEU A 107 12.26 6.74 15.54
CA LEU A 107 12.47 7.04 14.13
C LEU A 107 12.93 8.50 13.96
N SER A 108 13.61 8.79 12.86
CA SER A 108 13.79 10.14 12.32
C SER A 108 13.15 10.18 10.94
N VAL A 109 12.29 11.17 10.69
CA VAL A 109 11.67 11.40 9.38
C VAL A 109 12.00 12.83 8.93
N GLY A 110 12.75 12.96 7.84
CA GLY A 110 13.22 14.27 7.35
C GLY A 110 13.99 15.08 8.40
N GLY A 111 14.75 14.38 9.26
CA GLY A 111 15.52 14.98 10.35
C GLY A 111 14.72 15.29 11.63
N THR A 112 13.41 15.07 11.63
CA THR A 112 12.56 15.25 12.81
C THR A 112 12.40 13.93 13.55
N LYS A 113 12.68 13.92 14.86
CA LYS A 113 12.49 12.73 15.68
C LYS A 113 11.00 12.47 15.90
N THR A 114 10.61 11.22 15.74
CA THR A 114 9.27 10.71 16.02
C THR A 114 9.36 9.29 16.56
N GLN A 115 8.22 8.68 16.83
CA GLN A 115 8.14 7.30 17.27
C GLN A 115 6.97 6.58 16.62
N LEU A 116 7.07 5.26 16.61
CA LEU A 116 6.03 4.32 16.25
C LEU A 116 5.79 3.41 17.45
N THR A 117 4.55 3.24 17.86
CA THR A 117 4.19 2.24 18.87
C THR A 117 3.49 1.06 18.19
N THR A 118 3.91 -0.16 18.51
CA THR A 118 3.30 -1.38 17.98
C THR A 118 2.48 -2.09 19.04
N GLY A 119 1.35 -2.66 18.60
CA GLY A 119 0.56 -3.61 19.38
C GLY A 119 1.15 -5.03 19.35
N PRO A 120 0.32 -6.06 19.64
CA PRO A 120 0.70 -7.45 19.40
C PRO A 120 1.00 -7.71 17.92
N GLU A 121 1.80 -8.74 17.64
CA GLU A 121 1.96 -9.25 16.27
C GLU A 121 0.72 -10.07 15.90
N VAL A 122 -0.20 -9.50 15.14
CA VAL A 122 -1.36 -10.23 14.61
C VAL A 122 -1.14 -10.52 13.13
N ILE A 123 -1.01 -11.79 12.75
CA ILE A 123 -0.81 -12.18 11.35
C ILE A 123 -1.99 -13.03 10.90
N GLY A 124 -2.67 -12.61 9.84
CA GLY A 124 -3.68 -13.41 9.17
C GLY A 124 -3.12 -14.08 7.91
N VAL A 125 -3.28 -15.39 7.78
CA VAL A 125 -2.82 -16.18 6.62
C VAL A 125 -4.03 -16.83 5.95
N ALA A 126 -4.36 -16.37 4.75
CA ALA A 126 -5.34 -16.98 3.87
C ALA A 126 -4.67 -18.05 3.00
N ASP A 127 -5.18 -19.27 3.05
CA ASP A 127 -4.70 -20.41 2.27
C ASP A 127 -5.77 -20.82 1.25
N ILE A 128 -5.48 -20.57 -0.03
CA ILE A 128 -6.43 -20.72 -1.15
C ILE A 128 -6.85 -22.17 -1.32
N SER A 129 -5.92 -23.12 -1.23
CA SER A 129 -6.16 -24.55 -1.41
C SER A 129 -6.86 -25.17 -0.22
N ASP A 130 -6.51 -24.74 1.00
CA ASP A 130 -7.08 -25.29 2.22
C ASP A 130 -8.43 -24.66 2.61
N HIS A 131 -8.82 -23.56 1.96
CA HIS A 131 -10.03 -22.80 2.27
C HIS A 131 -10.05 -22.32 3.73
N THR A 132 -8.89 -21.85 4.22
CA THR A 132 -8.73 -21.40 5.61
C THR A 132 -8.17 -19.99 5.71
N PHE A 133 -8.42 -19.37 6.86
CA PHE A 133 -7.78 -18.17 7.32
C PHE A 133 -7.28 -18.39 8.75
N ILE A 134 -5.97 -18.57 8.91
CA ILE A 134 -5.34 -18.83 10.20
C ILE A 134 -4.82 -17.52 10.76
N VAL A 135 -5.12 -17.24 12.03
CA VAL A 135 -4.65 -16.05 12.72
C VAL A 135 -3.69 -16.44 13.82
N THR A 136 -2.52 -15.81 13.83
CA THR A 136 -1.58 -15.87 14.96
C THR A 136 -1.54 -14.55 15.69
N VAL A 137 -1.40 -14.61 17.01
CA VAL A 137 -1.12 -13.47 17.89
C VAL A 137 0.13 -13.79 18.68
N ASP A 138 1.17 -12.98 18.53
CA ASP A 138 2.49 -13.17 19.14
C ASP A 138 3.06 -14.57 18.90
N GLY A 139 2.91 -15.06 17.66
CA GLY A 139 3.38 -16.37 17.22
C GLY A 139 2.53 -17.56 17.66
N GLN A 140 1.44 -17.35 18.40
CA GLN A 140 0.50 -18.40 18.79
C GLN A 140 -0.76 -18.36 17.94
N THR A 141 -1.15 -19.50 17.37
CA THR A 141 -2.43 -19.63 16.69
C THR A 141 -3.55 -19.38 17.68
N VAL A 142 -4.42 -18.41 17.39
CA VAL A 142 -5.57 -18.05 18.22
C VAL A 142 -6.79 -17.85 17.32
N GLY A 143 -7.97 -18.13 17.86
CA GLY A 143 -9.21 -17.92 17.12
C GLY A 143 -10.35 -18.73 17.68
N LEU A 144 -11.50 -18.58 17.05
CA LEU A 144 -12.64 -19.45 17.32
C LEU A 144 -12.36 -20.84 16.75
N PRO A 145 -12.78 -21.93 17.42
CA PRO A 145 -12.70 -23.25 16.82
C PRO A 145 -13.61 -23.33 15.59
N SER A 146 -13.17 -24.07 14.58
CA SER A 146 -13.99 -24.35 13.40
C SER A 146 -15.31 -25.05 13.80
N PRO A 147 -16.49 -24.67 13.25
CA PRO A 147 -17.77 -25.22 13.67
C PRO A 147 -17.88 -26.74 13.56
N HIS A 148 -18.57 -27.38 14.53
CA HIS A 148 -18.61 -28.84 14.73
C HIS A 148 -19.25 -29.70 13.62
N HIS A 149 -19.62 -29.13 12.47
CA HIS A 149 -20.18 -29.86 11.32
C HIS A 149 -19.61 -29.39 9.98
N LEU A 150 -18.51 -28.63 10.02
CA LEU A 150 -17.81 -28.13 8.84
C LEU A 150 -16.43 -28.82 8.71
N PRO A 151 -15.70 -28.64 7.60
CA PRO A 151 -14.34 -29.14 7.46
C PRO A 151 -13.47 -28.61 8.60
N ARG A 152 -12.46 -29.38 8.99
CA ARG A 152 -11.56 -29.02 10.10
C ARG A 152 -12.30 -28.77 11.43
N ALA A 153 -13.46 -29.42 11.62
CA ALA A 153 -14.32 -29.27 12.81
C ALA A 153 -13.53 -29.38 14.12
N GLY A 154 -13.59 -28.33 14.92
CA GLY A 154 -12.94 -28.28 16.23
C GLY A 154 -11.44 -27.97 16.21
N GLU A 155 -10.82 -27.74 15.05
CA GLU A 155 -9.43 -27.27 15.00
C GLU A 155 -9.33 -25.84 15.57
N GLU A 156 -8.43 -25.66 16.53
CA GLU A 156 -8.26 -24.41 17.25
C GLU A 156 -7.54 -23.35 16.39
N GLY A 157 -8.12 -22.15 16.33
CA GLY A 157 -7.58 -21.00 15.58
C GLY A 157 -7.54 -21.16 14.07
N VAL A 158 -8.20 -22.18 13.53
CA VAL A 158 -8.46 -22.32 12.10
C VAL A 158 -9.83 -21.72 11.81
N LEU A 159 -9.86 -20.53 11.19
CA LEU A 159 -11.10 -19.97 10.66
C LEU A 159 -11.32 -20.51 9.26
N LEU A 160 -12.53 -20.99 8.97
CA LEU A 160 -12.88 -21.37 7.60
C LEU A 160 -13.10 -20.12 6.76
N ALA A 161 -12.65 -20.19 5.51
CA ALA A 161 -12.74 -19.08 4.57
C ALA A 161 -13.20 -19.54 3.19
N THR A 162 -13.62 -18.59 2.36
CA THR A 162 -13.70 -18.75 0.91
C THR A 162 -13.03 -17.56 0.24
N MET A 163 -12.22 -17.82 -0.77
CA MET A 163 -11.43 -16.83 -1.51
C MET A 163 -12.00 -16.64 -2.92
N GLY A 164 -11.28 -15.89 -3.75
CA GLY A 164 -11.66 -15.62 -5.12
C GLY A 164 -11.80 -16.87 -5.97
N ARG A 165 -12.91 -17.01 -6.69
CA ARG A 165 -13.10 -18.04 -7.72
C ARG A 165 -12.06 -17.90 -8.84
N PRO A 166 -11.81 -18.92 -9.68
CA PRO A 166 -10.74 -18.89 -10.69
C PRO A 166 -10.75 -17.65 -11.60
N GLU A 167 -11.93 -17.13 -11.97
CA GLU A 167 -12.08 -15.94 -12.81
C GLU A 167 -11.70 -14.64 -12.10
N TYR A 168 -11.77 -14.63 -10.76
CA TYR A 168 -11.54 -13.47 -9.89
C TYR A 168 -10.67 -13.86 -8.68
N GLY A 169 -9.57 -14.57 -8.95
CA GLY A 169 -8.73 -15.16 -7.91
C GLY A 169 -8.18 -14.14 -6.91
N THR A 170 -8.08 -14.54 -5.63
CA THR A 170 -7.40 -13.75 -4.61
C THR A 170 -5.90 -13.79 -4.90
N PRO A 171 -5.22 -12.65 -5.16
CA PRO A 171 -3.82 -12.65 -5.54
C PRO A 171 -2.91 -13.05 -4.35
N PRO A 172 -2.07 -14.10 -4.48
CA PRO A 172 -1.07 -14.44 -3.48
C PRO A 172 -0.12 -13.26 -3.24
N GLY A 173 0.32 -13.10 -2.00
CA GLY A 173 1.20 -12.00 -1.64
C GLY A 173 1.21 -11.69 -0.15
N LYS A 174 2.04 -10.71 0.20
CA LYS A 174 2.12 -10.14 1.54
C LYS A 174 1.54 -8.73 1.51
N TYR A 175 0.53 -8.52 2.32
CA TYR A 175 -0.21 -7.28 2.42
C TYR A 175 -0.20 -6.79 3.87
N THR A 176 -0.70 -5.57 4.07
CA THR A 176 -0.95 -5.02 5.40
C THR A 176 -2.39 -4.52 5.46
N VAL A 177 -2.99 -4.59 6.65
CA VAL A 177 -4.29 -3.99 6.89
C VAL A 177 -4.18 -2.48 6.69
N LEU A 178 -4.99 -1.94 5.79
CA LEU A 178 -5.02 -0.52 5.43
C LEU A 178 -6.10 0.23 6.21
N ALA A 179 -7.24 -0.43 6.44
CA ALA A 179 -8.38 0.18 7.11
C ALA A 179 -9.31 -0.89 7.68
N LYS A 180 -10.12 -0.49 8.65
CA LYS A 180 -11.17 -1.30 9.26
C LYS A 180 -12.46 -0.52 9.23
N GLU A 181 -13.49 -1.11 8.62
CA GLU A 181 -14.81 -0.50 8.45
C GLU A 181 -15.85 -1.46 9.02
N ARG A 182 -16.58 -1.02 10.06
CA ARG A 182 -17.57 -1.90 10.71
C ARG A 182 -18.69 -2.29 9.74
N ASN A 183 -19.08 -1.36 8.87
CA ASN A 183 -20.02 -1.58 7.79
C ASN A 183 -19.48 -0.82 6.56
N VAL A 184 -19.46 -1.47 5.40
CA VAL A 184 -19.02 -0.88 4.13
C VAL A 184 -19.94 -1.33 3.01
N ARG A 185 -20.29 -0.40 2.12
CA ARG A 185 -20.96 -0.73 0.85
C ARG A 185 -19.91 -1.20 -0.14
N MET A 186 -19.90 -2.49 -0.47
CA MET A 186 -19.04 -3.05 -1.51
C MET A 186 -19.74 -3.01 -2.86
N ASP A 187 -19.17 -2.26 -3.80
CA ASP A 187 -19.67 -2.06 -5.15
C ASP A 187 -18.70 -2.70 -6.16
N SER A 188 -19.18 -3.69 -6.90
CA SER A 188 -18.41 -4.40 -7.94
C SER A 188 -17.86 -3.49 -9.05
N SER A 189 -18.47 -2.31 -9.27
CA SER A 189 -17.96 -1.34 -10.26
C SER A 189 -16.61 -0.75 -9.86
N SER A 190 -16.29 -0.72 -8.56
CA SER A 190 -14.99 -0.29 -8.05
C SER A 190 -13.84 -1.22 -8.46
N VAL A 191 -14.16 -2.47 -8.82
CA VAL A 191 -13.21 -3.47 -9.33
C VAL A 191 -13.42 -3.76 -10.82
N GLY A 192 -14.23 -2.95 -11.52
CA GLY A 192 -14.40 -3.01 -12.97
C GLY A 192 -15.52 -3.91 -13.47
N ILE A 193 -16.43 -4.36 -12.60
CA ILE A 193 -17.60 -5.17 -12.97
C ILE A 193 -18.86 -4.31 -12.80
N PRO A 194 -19.61 -3.98 -13.87
CA PRO A 194 -20.86 -3.25 -13.72
C PRO A 194 -21.83 -3.96 -12.78
N VAL A 195 -22.60 -3.22 -11.97
CA VAL A 195 -23.52 -3.80 -10.98
C VAL A 195 -24.64 -4.63 -11.64
N ASP A 196 -25.03 -4.30 -12.87
CA ASP A 196 -26.03 -5.02 -13.66
C ASP A 196 -25.45 -6.19 -14.48
N HIS A 197 -24.14 -6.41 -14.43
CA HIS A 197 -23.50 -7.59 -15.01
C HIS A 197 -23.95 -8.86 -14.24
N PRO A 198 -23.97 -10.05 -14.87
CA PRO A 198 -24.28 -11.30 -14.16
C PRO A 198 -23.38 -11.60 -12.95
N ASP A 199 -22.15 -11.10 -12.96
CA ASP A 199 -21.19 -11.17 -11.84
C ASP A 199 -21.18 -9.90 -10.97
N GLY A 200 -22.04 -8.93 -11.28
CA GLY A 200 -22.18 -7.67 -10.56
C GLY A 200 -22.75 -7.87 -9.16
N TYR A 201 -22.28 -7.06 -8.22
CA TYR A 201 -22.79 -7.03 -6.86
C TYR A 201 -22.77 -5.62 -6.28
N LEU A 202 -23.67 -5.39 -5.35
CA LEU A 202 -23.74 -4.19 -4.53
C LEU A 202 -24.26 -4.57 -3.15
N LEU A 203 -23.35 -4.76 -2.19
CA LEU A 203 -23.61 -5.42 -0.91
C LEU A 203 -23.27 -4.50 0.27
N ASP A 204 -24.07 -4.55 1.33
CA ASP A 204 -23.66 -4.03 2.64
C ASP A 204 -22.93 -5.14 3.39
N VAL A 205 -21.70 -4.85 3.81
CA VAL A 205 -20.80 -5.86 4.37
C VAL A 205 -20.32 -5.41 5.74
N ASP A 206 -20.50 -6.29 6.72
CA ASP A 206 -20.03 -6.06 8.08
C ASP A 206 -18.60 -6.58 8.31
N TYR A 207 -17.92 -5.97 9.27
CA TYR A 207 -16.59 -6.36 9.75
C TYR A 207 -15.55 -6.44 8.62
N ALA A 208 -15.44 -5.37 7.83
CA ALA A 208 -14.55 -5.32 6.69
C ALA A 208 -13.15 -4.83 7.08
N VAL A 209 -12.14 -5.66 6.86
CA VAL A 209 -10.73 -5.38 7.06
C VAL A 209 -10.07 -5.26 5.68
N ARG A 210 -9.79 -4.03 5.24
CA ARG A 210 -9.21 -3.76 3.92
C ARG A 210 -7.71 -4.07 3.93
N PHE A 211 -7.23 -4.87 2.99
CA PHE A 211 -5.80 -5.18 2.86
C PHE A 211 -5.20 -4.79 1.50
N THR A 212 -6.01 -4.28 0.57
CA THR A 212 -5.51 -3.66 -0.66
C THR A 212 -6.22 -2.34 -0.99
N ARG A 213 -5.51 -1.45 -1.69
CA ARG A 213 -6.08 -0.21 -2.24
C ARG A 213 -7.12 -0.46 -3.33
N ARG A 214 -7.06 -1.64 -3.97
CA ARG A 214 -7.99 -2.06 -5.02
C ARG A 214 -9.29 -2.67 -4.48
N GLY A 215 -9.50 -2.68 -3.17
CA GLY A 215 -10.77 -3.10 -2.58
C GLY A 215 -10.87 -4.59 -2.27
N LEU A 216 -9.76 -5.25 -1.93
CA LEU A 216 -9.81 -6.58 -1.31
C LEU A 216 -9.87 -6.47 0.21
N PHE A 217 -10.72 -7.30 0.80
CA PHE A 217 -10.99 -7.31 2.24
C PHE A 217 -11.00 -8.73 2.80
N VAL A 218 -10.71 -8.84 4.09
CA VAL A 218 -11.22 -9.93 4.93
C VAL A 218 -12.54 -9.44 5.52
N HIS A 219 -13.64 -10.17 5.37
CA HIS A 219 -14.95 -9.67 5.82
C HIS A 219 -15.98 -10.77 6.15
N SER A 220 -17.11 -10.35 6.74
CA SER A 220 -18.26 -11.21 6.98
C SER A 220 -19.01 -11.53 5.68
N ALA A 221 -19.31 -12.81 5.43
CA ALA A 221 -20.06 -13.25 4.26
C ALA A 221 -21.13 -14.31 4.62
N PRO A 222 -22.20 -13.94 5.36
CA PRO A 222 -23.25 -14.89 5.74
C PRO A 222 -23.92 -15.58 4.53
N TRP A 223 -23.97 -14.91 3.38
CA TRP A 223 -24.51 -15.47 2.14
C TRP A 223 -23.66 -16.60 1.55
N ALA A 224 -22.37 -16.68 1.91
CA ALA A 224 -21.43 -17.68 1.40
C ALA A 224 -21.18 -18.82 2.40
N ALA A 225 -22.01 -18.95 3.45
CA ALA A 225 -21.79 -19.91 4.53
C ALA A 225 -21.67 -21.37 4.06
N SER A 226 -22.32 -21.75 2.96
CA SER A 226 -22.23 -23.11 2.40
C SER A 226 -20.91 -23.39 1.66
N ALA A 227 -20.21 -22.35 1.19
CA ALA A 227 -18.97 -22.45 0.44
C ALA A 227 -17.73 -22.33 1.34
N ILE A 228 -17.85 -21.61 2.46
CA ILE A 228 -16.76 -21.36 3.41
C ILE A 228 -16.19 -22.69 3.93
N GLY A 229 -14.88 -22.89 3.71
CA GLY A 229 -14.15 -24.10 4.08
C GLY A 229 -14.19 -25.22 3.02
N PHE A 230 -14.88 -25.03 1.89
CA PHE A 230 -15.07 -26.06 0.86
C PHE A 230 -14.67 -25.64 -0.55
N GLU A 231 -14.94 -24.39 -0.92
CA GLU A 231 -14.74 -23.89 -2.28
C GLU A 231 -14.50 -22.38 -2.30
N ASN A 232 -13.81 -21.89 -3.33
CA ASN A 232 -13.54 -20.48 -3.54
C ASN A 232 -14.58 -19.86 -4.48
N VAL A 233 -15.45 -18.99 -3.96
CA VAL A 233 -16.61 -18.44 -4.69
C VAL A 233 -16.65 -16.90 -4.71
N SER A 234 -15.72 -16.23 -4.03
CA SER A 234 -15.72 -14.77 -3.92
C SER A 234 -15.19 -14.08 -5.19
N HIS A 235 -15.21 -12.75 -5.22
CA HIS A 235 -14.57 -11.92 -6.25
C HIS A 235 -13.14 -11.48 -5.88
N GLY A 236 -12.47 -12.26 -5.01
CA GLY A 236 -11.09 -12.02 -4.57
C GLY A 236 -10.98 -11.65 -3.09
N CYS A 237 -12.07 -11.27 -2.42
CA CYS A 237 -12.05 -11.07 -0.98
C CYS A 237 -11.88 -12.39 -0.21
N VAL A 238 -11.35 -12.31 1.00
CA VAL A 238 -11.33 -13.41 1.97
C VAL A 238 -12.63 -13.33 2.78
N SER A 239 -13.55 -14.25 2.51
CA SER A 239 -14.88 -14.28 3.12
C SER A 239 -14.90 -15.23 4.31
N LEU A 240 -15.33 -14.75 5.47
CA LEU A 240 -15.42 -15.52 6.72
C LEU A 240 -16.86 -15.62 7.22
N LEU A 241 -17.12 -16.61 8.08
CA LEU A 241 -18.37 -16.67 8.84
C LEU A 241 -18.51 -15.44 9.75
N PRO A 242 -19.73 -14.93 10.02
CA PRO A 242 -19.93 -13.69 10.77
C PRO A 242 -19.17 -13.60 12.10
N ALA A 243 -19.22 -14.64 12.93
CA ALA A 243 -18.51 -14.65 14.22
C ALA A 243 -16.97 -14.61 14.05
N ALA A 244 -16.44 -15.30 13.03
CA ALA A 244 -15.02 -15.31 12.71
C ALA A 244 -14.55 -13.95 12.17
N ALA A 245 -15.36 -13.33 11.30
CA ALA A 245 -15.10 -11.98 10.79
C ALA A 245 -15.11 -10.93 11.91
N GLU A 246 -16.11 -10.97 12.80
CA GLU A 246 -16.17 -10.09 13.97
C GLU A 246 -14.96 -10.25 14.87
N TRP A 247 -14.61 -11.50 15.20
CA TRP A 247 -13.47 -11.79 16.06
C TRP A 247 -12.17 -11.26 15.43
N TYR A 248 -11.90 -11.57 14.15
CA TYR A 248 -10.71 -11.08 13.47
C TYR A 248 -10.69 -9.55 13.39
N TYR A 249 -11.82 -8.92 13.04
CA TYR A 249 -11.97 -7.47 13.02
C TYR A 249 -11.64 -6.85 14.38
N ASN A 250 -12.03 -7.47 15.48
CA ASN A 250 -11.73 -6.94 16.82
C ASN A 250 -10.28 -7.20 17.25
N THR A 251 -9.65 -8.27 16.74
CA THR A 251 -8.27 -8.64 17.10
C THR A 251 -7.21 -7.89 16.30
N VAL A 252 -7.41 -7.68 14.99
CA VAL A 252 -6.40 -7.11 14.09
C VAL A 252 -6.31 -5.58 14.18
N SER A 253 -5.12 -5.02 13.97
CA SER A 253 -4.87 -3.57 13.89
C SER A 253 -4.51 -3.12 12.48
N VAL A 254 -4.69 -1.82 12.19
CA VAL A 254 -4.16 -1.24 10.93
C VAL A 254 -2.64 -1.38 10.94
N GLY A 255 -2.07 -1.84 9.83
CA GLY A 255 -0.66 -2.18 9.69
C GLY A 255 -0.31 -3.65 9.95
N ASP A 256 -1.22 -4.46 10.50
CA ASP A 256 -0.95 -5.87 10.71
C ASP A 256 -0.87 -6.65 9.39
N PRO A 257 -0.04 -7.70 9.30
CA PRO A 257 0.12 -8.44 8.05
C PRO A 257 -1.09 -9.32 7.69
N VAL A 258 -1.42 -9.31 6.40
CA VAL A 258 -2.31 -10.29 5.76
C VAL A 258 -1.51 -10.99 4.66
N ILE A 259 -1.35 -12.30 4.79
CA ILE A 259 -0.63 -13.13 3.83
C ILE A 259 -1.65 -13.96 3.07
N VAL A 260 -1.55 -13.96 1.75
CA VAL A 260 -2.31 -14.88 0.89
C VAL A 260 -1.31 -15.84 0.27
N GLN A 261 -1.57 -17.14 0.42
CA GLN A 261 -0.79 -18.21 -0.16
C GLN A 261 -1.69 -19.17 -0.94
N GLU A 262 -1.07 -19.94 -1.83
CA GLU A 262 -1.73 -21.02 -2.57
C GLU A 262 -2.08 -22.19 -1.66
#